data_AF-A0A3B1IQ90-F1
#
_entry.id   AF-A0A3B1IQ90-F1
#
_cell.length_a   1.000
_cell.length_b   1.000
_cell.length_c   1.000
_cell.angle_alpha   90.00
_cell.angle_beta   90.00
_cell.angle_gamma   90.00
#
_symmetry.space_group_name_H-M   'P 1'
#
loop_
_entity.id
_entity.type
_entity.pdbx_description
1 polymer ?
#
loop_
_entity_poly.entity_id
_entity_poly.type
_entity_poly.pdbx_seq_one_letter_code
_entity_poly.pdbx_strand_id
1 'polypeptide(L)'
;MEGPVRPVFTYTQQDFVHQVYRTGGEPEHSKFDLTLRSGWKEKMSRGLFRYHLGELETRLLPGEGDYVAQLNIQRGIERRKPQEILSIKQNFDPKLFNFNKINPEEVLFEMCSCGADPGSDDKGKSAETCHQNGLTTGSCMVIINVSPLELGHSLLVPEPAQCHPQILTPLAVQVGIDSVFLSADPGYRVGFNSLGAFASVNHLHLHGYYLNHTLRLEWAPTEPLVPEKCLYQLTGFPRAFMIYTEGQDPRVAATVTCKLTDILVDRNIAHNVFMSRGCPPSSNNSSSSSSEAVPSGLRRGVRICIWPRVSCFGAKEESAFNVALCELAGHLPFKNREDFKDIDEDGVKAIVQRYVFNDQEFSDLQQEVVGQLCEVNGVK
;
A
#
# COMPACT_ATOMS: atom_id res chain seq x y z
N MET A 1 -21.71 -17.36 -25.02
CA MET A 1 -21.52 -15.90 -24.94
C MET A 1 -20.18 -15.70 -24.26
N GLU A 2 -19.16 -15.33 -25.03
CA GLU A 2 -17.89 -14.89 -24.46
C GLU A 2 -18.17 -13.64 -23.61
N GLY A 3 -17.72 -13.64 -22.35
CA GLY A 3 -17.87 -12.49 -21.47
C GLY A 3 -17.17 -11.25 -22.04
N PRO A 4 -17.44 -10.05 -21.49
CA PRO A 4 -16.73 -8.85 -21.93
C PRO A 4 -15.21 -9.06 -21.83
N VAL A 5 -14.51 -8.85 -22.94
CA VAL A 5 -13.05 -8.94 -23.01
C VAL A 5 -12.48 -7.89 -22.06
N ARG A 6 -11.74 -8.34 -21.04
CA ARG A 6 -11.11 -7.46 -20.06
C ARG A 6 -9.84 -6.87 -20.67
N PRO A 7 -9.60 -5.55 -20.59
CA PRO A 7 -8.32 -4.98 -20.99
C PRO A 7 -7.19 -5.60 -20.16
N VAL A 8 -6.05 -5.90 -20.80
CA VAL A 8 -4.89 -6.50 -20.15
C VAL A 8 -3.72 -5.54 -20.22
N PHE A 9 -3.11 -5.25 -19.07
CA PHE A 9 -1.88 -4.50 -18.93
C PHE A 9 -0.72 -5.48 -18.68
N THR A 10 0.02 -5.78 -19.74
CA THR A 10 1.23 -6.61 -19.67
C THR A 10 2.46 -5.76 -19.38
N TYR A 11 3.34 -6.24 -18.52
CA TYR A 11 4.61 -5.56 -18.22
C TYR A 11 5.76 -6.54 -17.97
N THR A 12 6.98 -6.03 -18.09
CA THR A 12 8.22 -6.69 -17.72
C THR A 12 9.05 -5.76 -16.83
N GLN A 13 10.20 -6.22 -16.32
CA GLN A 13 11.12 -5.34 -15.60
C GLN A 13 11.66 -4.19 -16.45
N GLN A 14 11.62 -4.28 -17.79
CA GLN A 14 12.05 -3.18 -18.66
C GLN A 14 11.09 -1.99 -18.63
N ASP A 15 9.84 -2.21 -18.21
CA ASP A 15 8.83 -1.16 -18.08
C ASP A 15 8.95 -0.40 -16.75
N PHE A 16 9.86 -0.81 -15.85
CA PHE A 16 10.06 -0.16 -14.56
C PHE A 16 10.77 1.19 -14.71
N VAL A 17 10.20 2.20 -14.06
CA VAL A 17 10.77 3.53 -13.92
C VAL A 17 11.71 3.55 -12.70
N HIS A 18 12.99 3.27 -12.93
CA HIS A 18 13.97 3.14 -11.86
C HIS A 18 14.27 4.45 -11.11
N GLN A 19 14.05 5.62 -11.73
CA GLN A 19 14.32 6.92 -11.10
C GLN A 19 13.13 7.86 -11.33
N VAL A 20 12.63 8.45 -10.25
CA VAL A 20 11.62 9.52 -10.31
C VAL A 20 12.08 10.68 -9.45
N TYR A 21 11.61 11.89 -9.77
CA TYR A 21 11.97 13.10 -9.05
C TYR A 21 10.73 13.74 -8.44
N ARG A 22 10.80 14.06 -7.14
CA ARG A 22 9.87 15.00 -6.50
C ARG A 22 10.23 16.41 -6.96
N THR A 23 9.59 16.87 -8.02
CA THR A 23 9.62 18.27 -8.48
C THR A 23 8.32 18.95 -8.07
N GLY A 24 8.31 20.28 -7.95
CA GLY A 24 7.09 21.05 -7.69
C GLY A 24 6.16 21.19 -8.91
N GLY A 25 6.46 20.50 -10.01
CA GLY A 25 5.69 20.54 -11.26
C GLY A 25 4.80 19.31 -11.44
N GLU A 26 4.06 19.24 -12.55
CA GLU A 26 3.30 18.04 -12.89
C GLU A 26 4.26 16.86 -13.14
N PRO A 27 4.00 15.70 -12.54
CA PRO A 27 4.83 14.52 -12.74
C PRO A 27 4.67 13.97 -14.16
N GLU A 28 5.75 13.38 -14.68
CA GLU A 28 5.67 12.58 -15.91
C GLU A 28 4.73 11.38 -15.71
N HIS A 29 4.15 10.90 -16.79
CA HIS A 29 3.20 9.78 -16.76
C HIS A 29 3.72 8.64 -17.64
N SER A 30 3.92 7.48 -17.03
CA SER A 30 4.24 6.26 -17.76
C SER A 30 3.02 5.70 -18.50
N LYS A 31 3.20 4.63 -19.28
CA LYS A 31 2.09 3.87 -19.86
C LYS A 31 1.12 3.37 -18.78
N PHE A 32 1.63 2.95 -17.63
CA PHE A 32 0.82 2.52 -16.49
C PHE A 32 -0.04 3.68 -15.96
N ASP A 33 0.59 4.84 -15.74
CA ASP A 33 -0.12 6.03 -15.23
C ASP A 33 -1.23 6.49 -16.16
N LEU A 34 -0.94 6.56 -17.46
CA LEU A 34 -1.92 6.94 -18.47
C LEU A 34 -3.09 5.94 -18.50
N THR A 35 -2.82 4.64 -18.43
CA THR A 35 -3.84 3.59 -18.46
C THR A 35 -4.76 3.68 -17.23
N LEU A 36 -4.17 3.76 -16.03
CA LEU A 36 -4.92 3.83 -14.78
C LEU A 36 -5.71 5.14 -14.67
N ARG A 37 -5.07 6.29 -14.89
CA ARG A 37 -5.71 7.60 -14.74
C ARG A 37 -6.83 7.82 -15.75
N SER A 38 -6.62 7.43 -17.02
CA SER A 38 -7.66 7.57 -18.06
C SER A 38 -8.85 6.66 -17.79
N GLY A 39 -8.62 5.38 -17.46
CA GLY A 39 -9.68 4.44 -17.12
C GLY A 39 -10.45 4.88 -15.87
N TRP A 40 -9.76 5.41 -14.86
CA TRP A 40 -10.42 5.92 -13.65
C TRP A 40 -11.29 7.15 -13.95
N LYS A 41 -10.80 8.10 -14.76
CA LYS A 41 -11.56 9.30 -15.16
C LYS A 41 -12.77 8.95 -16.04
N GLU A 42 -12.64 7.99 -16.95
CA GLU A 42 -13.74 7.47 -17.77
C GLU A 42 -14.84 6.85 -16.89
N LYS A 43 -14.47 6.04 -15.90
CA LYS A 43 -15.45 5.47 -14.96
C LYS A 43 -16.09 6.54 -14.08
N MET A 44 -15.37 7.61 -13.76
CA MET A 44 -15.88 8.73 -12.97
C MET A 44 -16.92 9.52 -13.77
N SER A 45 -16.67 9.78 -15.06
CA SER A 45 -17.64 10.46 -15.93
C SER A 45 -18.88 9.62 -16.21
N ARG A 46 -18.77 8.29 -16.12
CA ARG A 46 -19.90 7.36 -16.22
C ARG A 46 -20.70 7.17 -14.93
N GLY A 47 -20.28 7.76 -13.82
CA GLY A 47 -21.01 7.67 -12.55
C GLY A 47 -20.92 6.31 -11.85
N LEU A 48 -19.83 5.55 -12.05
CA LEU A 48 -19.63 4.24 -11.41
C LEU A 48 -19.13 4.33 -9.95
N PHE A 49 -18.95 5.55 -9.42
CA PHE A 49 -18.54 5.81 -8.04
C PHE A 49 -19.75 6.20 -7.19
N ARG A 50 -19.67 5.96 -5.88
CA ARG A 50 -20.73 6.35 -4.93
C ARG A 50 -20.93 7.86 -4.84
N TYR A 51 -19.87 8.61 -5.11
CA TYR A 51 -19.87 10.06 -5.13
C TYR A 51 -18.84 10.56 -6.14
N HIS A 52 -19.06 11.78 -6.61
CA HIS A 52 -18.10 12.47 -7.47
C HIS A 52 -16.94 13.01 -6.65
N LEU A 53 -15.71 12.65 -6.99
CA LEU A 53 -14.52 13.21 -6.35
C LEU A 53 -14.05 14.45 -7.12
N GLY A 54 -14.33 15.62 -6.55
CA GLY A 54 -13.77 16.89 -7.01
C GLY A 54 -12.42 17.20 -6.35
N GLU A 55 -11.99 18.46 -6.46
CA GLU A 55 -10.82 18.94 -5.72
C GLU A 55 -11.05 18.87 -4.20
N LEU A 56 -10.08 18.32 -3.47
CA LEU A 56 -10.13 18.18 -2.02
C LEU A 56 -9.46 19.38 -1.35
N GLU A 57 -10.18 20.01 -0.41
CA GLU A 57 -9.62 21.04 0.46
C GLU A 57 -8.47 20.42 1.28
N THR A 58 -7.25 20.92 1.07
CA THR A 58 -6.02 20.32 1.58
C THR A 58 -5.24 21.31 2.43
N ARG A 59 -4.77 20.88 3.60
CA ARG A 59 -3.92 21.65 4.53
C ARG A 59 -2.67 20.84 4.87
N LEU A 60 -1.50 21.46 4.78
CA LEU A 60 -0.28 20.93 5.39
C LEU A 60 -0.27 21.37 6.85
N LEU A 61 -0.22 20.43 7.78
CA LEU A 61 -0.14 20.77 9.20
C LEU A 61 1.29 21.23 9.52
N PRO A 62 1.46 22.36 10.24
CA PRO A 62 2.78 22.80 10.67
C PRO A 62 3.32 21.84 11.73
N GLY A 63 4.60 21.45 11.58
CA GLY A 63 5.29 20.56 12.51
C GLY A 63 6.29 19.66 11.78
N GLU A 64 6.81 18.66 12.48
CA GLU A 64 7.86 17.78 11.95
C GLU A 64 7.30 16.55 11.22
N GLY A 65 6.01 16.27 11.37
CA GLY A 65 5.34 15.11 10.79
C GLY A 65 4.98 15.26 9.31
N ASP A 66 5.06 16.47 8.75
CA ASP A 66 4.71 16.80 7.37
C ASP A 66 3.31 16.25 6.96
N TYR A 67 2.35 16.35 7.87
CA TYR A 67 1.01 15.77 7.70
C TYR A 67 0.20 16.49 6.61
N VAL A 68 -0.41 15.72 5.73
CA VAL A 68 -1.31 16.20 4.66
C VAL A 68 -2.75 15.93 5.08
N ALA A 69 -3.44 16.95 5.57
CA ALA A 69 -4.87 16.88 5.91
C ALA A 69 -5.73 17.17 4.67
N GLN A 70 -6.68 16.30 4.36
CA GLN A 70 -7.65 16.49 3.27
C GLN A 70 -9.08 16.30 3.77
N LEU A 71 -9.98 17.22 3.42
CA LEU A 71 -11.39 17.12 3.79
C LEU A 71 -12.19 16.37 2.73
N ASN A 72 -12.74 15.21 3.09
CA ASN A 72 -13.61 14.40 2.24
C ASN A 72 -14.86 13.92 3.01
N ILE A 73 -15.85 14.81 3.12
CA ILE A 73 -17.10 14.57 3.86
C ILE A 73 -17.91 13.42 3.22
N GLN A 74 -18.02 13.40 1.89
CA GLN A 74 -18.78 12.37 1.18
C GLN A 74 -18.22 10.98 1.44
N ARG A 75 -16.90 10.83 1.56
CA ARG A 75 -16.29 9.57 1.98
C ARG A 75 -16.75 9.10 3.35
N GLY A 76 -16.97 10.03 4.28
CA GLY A 76 -17.49 9.72 5.61
C GLY A 76 -18.92 9.18 5.55
N ILE A 77 -19.76 9.83 4.75
CA ILE A 77 -21.20 9.54 4.62
C ILE A 77 -21.46 8.26 3.79
N GLU A 78 -20.81 8.15 2.63
CA GLU A 78 -21.03 7.09 1.64
C GLU A 78 -20.27 5.79 1.94
N ARG A 79 -19.57 5.75 3.09
CA ARG A 79 -18.76 4.60 3.47
C ARG A 79 -19.66 3.38 3.70
N ARG A 80 -19.32 2.27 3.05
CA ARG A 80 -19.97 0.98 3.36
C ARG A 80 -19.76 0.61 4.83
N LYS A 81 -20.77 -0.05 5.41
CA LYS A 81 -20.59 -0.77 6.67
C LYS A 81 -19.51 -1.86 6.46
N PRO A 82 -18.45 -1.88 7.29
CA PRO A 82 -17.45 -2.95 7.25
C PRO A 82 -18.07 -4.32 7.56
N GLN A 83 -17.43 -5.39 7.10
CA GLN A 83 -17.74 -6.74 7.56
C GLN A 83 -17.45 -6.88 9.05
N GLU A 84 -18.14 -7.80 9.71
CA GLU A 84 -17.81 -8.21 11.07
C GLU A 84 -16.49 -9.01 11.03
N ILE A 85 -15.52 -8.52 11.79
CA ILE A 85 -14.17 -9.09 11.86
C ILE A 85 -13.92 -9.48 13.31
N LEU A 86 -13.65 -10.76 13.54
CA LEU A 86 -13.42 -11.35 14.85
C LEU A 86 -11.95 -11.71 15.10
N SER A 87 -11.19 -11.92 14.02
CA SER A 87 -9.77 -12.28 14.08
C SER A 87 -9.06 -11.84 12.81
N ILE A 88 -7.74 -11.67 12.89
CA ILE A 88 -6.90 -11.41 11.72
C ILE A 88 -6.88 -12.62 10.77
N LYS A 89 -6.96 -13.84 11.31
CA LYS A 89 -7.00 -15.11 10.56
C LYS A 89 -8.42 -15.54 10.18
N GLN A 90 -9.37 -14.61 10.12
CA GLN A 90 -10.75 -14.95 9.78
C GLN A 90 -10.82 -15.51 8.35
N ASN A 91 -11.45 -16.67 8.20
CA ASN A 91 -11.63 -17.33 6.91
C ASN A 91 -12.46 -16.46 5.95
N PHE A 92 -12.13 -16.56 4.66
CA PHE A 92 -12.96 -16.00 3.60
C PHE A 92 -14.36 -16.64 3.62
N ASP A 93 -15.41 -15.83 3.46
CA ASP A 93 -16.78 -16.31 3.32
C ASP A 93 -17.36 -15.88 1.96
N PRO A 94 -17.61 -16.82 1.01
CA PRO A 94 -18.16 -16.49 -0.29
C PRO A 94 -19.58 -15.91 -0.22
N LYS A 95 -20.30 -16.05 0.90
CA LYS A 95 -21.65 -15.50 1.08
C LYS A 95 -21.60 -14.00 1.34
N LEU A 96 -20.58 -13.51 2.06
CA LEU A 96 -20.37 -12.08 2.27
C LEU A 96 -19.93 -11.39 0.97
N PHE A 97 -19.97 -10.06 0.97
CA PHE A 97 -19.48 -9.29 -0.17
C PHE A 97 -18.00 -9.60 -0.42
N ASN A 98 -17.62 -9.77 -1.69
CA ASN A 98 -16.25 -9.91 -2.13
C ASN A 98 -16.12 -9.37 -3.57
N PHE A 99 -14.89 -9.10 -4.02
CA PHE A 99 -14.65 -8.50 -5.34
C PHE A 99 -15.07 -9.34 -6.55
N ASN A 100 -15.46 -10.61 -6.39
CA ASN A 100 -16.08 -11.38 -7.49
C ASN A 100 -17.57 -11.03 -7.70
N LYS A 101 -18.12 -10.13 -6.88
CA LYS A 101 -19.54 -9.68 -6.91
C LYS A 101 -19.72 -8.23 -7.35
N ILE A 102 -18.66 -7.58 -7.83
CA ILE A 102 -18.72 -6.18 -8.30
C ILE A 102 -19.44 -6.08 -9.65
N ASN A 103 -19.82 -4.86 -10.04
CA ASN A 103 -20.20 -4.60 -11.42
C ASN A 103 -18.97 -4.79 -12.33
N PRO A 104 -19.03 -5.62 -13.39
CA PRO A 104 -17.90 -5.81 -14.32
C PRO A 104 -17.36 -4.50 -14.94
N GLU A 105 -18.19 -3.45 -15.02
CA GLU A 105 -17.77 -2.14 -15.52
C GLU A 105 -16.82 -1.39 -14.57
N GLU A 106 -16.73 -1.81 -13.30
CA GLU A 106 -15.77 -1.28 -12.31
C GLU A 106 -14.32 -1.72 -12.61
N VAL A 107 -14.13 -2.73 -13.47
CA VAL A 107 -12.80 -3.24 -13.83
C VAL A 107 -12.07 -2.26 -14.74
N LEU A 108 -10.85 -1.89 -14.36
CA LEU A 108 -9.96 -1.06 -15.18
C LEU A 108 -9.20 -1.94 -16.18
N PHE A 109 -8.45 -2.91 -15.69
CA PHE A 109 -7.68 -3.86 -16.48
C PHE A 109 -7.18 -5.02 -15.59
N GLU A 110 -6.64 -6.06 -16.21
CA GLU A 110 -5.88 -7.13 -15.55
C GLU A 110 -4.38 -6.87 -15.74
N MET A 111 -3.63 -6.82 -14.64
CA MET A 111 -2.17 -6.72 -14.65
C MET A 111 -1.54 -8.11 -14.74
N CYS A 112 -0.64 -8.29 -15.70
CA CYS A 112 0.10 -9.53 -15.92
C CYS A 112 1.59 -9.24 -16.11
N SER A 113 2.44 -9.86 -15.29
CA SER A 113 3.89 -9.85 -15.52
C SER A 113 4.24 -10.88 -16.61
N CYS A 114 4.99 -10.47 -17.63
CA CYS A 114 5.45 -11.33 -18.73
C CYS A 114 6.87 -11.88 -18.52
N GLY A 115 7.42 -11.75 -17.31
CA GLY A 115 8.76 -12.24 -16.95
C GLY A 115 8.72 -13.70 -16.48
N ALA A 116 9.44 -14.57 -17.18
CA ALA A 116 9.59 -15.99 -16.90
C ALA A 116 9.95 -16.30 -15.44
N ASP A 117 9.29 -17.32 -14.89
CA ASP A 117 9.80 -18.03 -13.73
C ASP A 117 11.20 -18.57 -14.07
N PRO A 118 12.27 -18.25 -13.32
CA PRO A 118 13.61 -18.79 -13.57
C PRO A 118 13.69 -20.32 -13.43
N GLY A 119 12.61 -20.98 -12.98
CA GLY A 119 12.51 -22.43 -12.80
C GLY A 119 11.44 -23.11 -13.66
N SER A 120 10.71 -22.39 -14.52
CA SER A 120 9.83 -23.02 -15.49
C SER A 120 10.61 -23.25 -16.79
N ASP A 121 10.95 -24.50 -17.10
CA ASP A 121 11.54 -24.93 -18.38
C ASP A 121 10.63 -24.70 -19.61
N ASP A 122 9.59 -23.86 -19.50
CA ASP A 122 8.64 -23.59 -20.57
C ASP A 122 9.10 -22.39 -21.42
N LYS A 123 10.30 -22.53 -22.02
CA LYS A 123 10.81 -21.61 -23.05
C LYS A 123 9.97 -21.78 -24.33
N GLY A 124 8.80 -21.16 -24.40
CA GLY A 124 8.04 -21.16 -25.65
C GLY A 124 6.63 -20.58 -25.67
N LYS A 125 6.02 -20.24 -24.54
CA LYS A 125 4.66 -19.68 -24.57
C LYS A 125 4.71 -18.16 -24.67
N SER A 126 4.28 -17.64 -25.83
CA SER A 126 3.95 -16.22 -25.98
C SER A 126 2.86 -15.83 -24.98
N ALA A 127 2.83 -14.56 -24.58
CA ALA A 127 1.81 -13.99 -23.69
C ALA A 127 0.37 -14.23 -24.18
N GLU A 128 0.19 -14.47 -25.48
CA GLU A 128 -1.10 -14.84 -26.11
C GLU A 128 -1.59 -16.24 -25.71
N THR A 129 -0.68 -17.16 -25.36
CA THR A 129 -1.02 -18.54 -24.98
C THR A 129 -1.52 -18.63 -23.53
N CYS A 130 -1.16 -17.66 -22.69
CA CYS A 130 -1.58 -17.58 -21.28
C CYS A 130 -3.10 -17.36 -21.16
N HIS A 131 -3.70 -16.68 -22.15
CA HIS A 131 -5.14 -16.41 -22.18
C HIS A 131 -5.98 -17.59 -22.68
N GLN A 132 -5.41 -18.52 -23.45
CA GLN A 132 -6.19 -19.63 -24.04
C GLN A 132 -6.52 -20.76 -23.04
N ASN A 133 -5.78 -20.88 -21.94
CA ASN A 133 -5.97 -21.97 -20.96
C ASN A 133 -6.63 -21.53 -19.64
N GLY A 134 -7.07 -20.27 -19.53
CA GLY A 134 -7.86 -19.80 -18.37
C GLY A 134 -7.14 -19.77 -17.01
N LEU A 135 -5.82 -20.01 -16.98
CA LEU A 135 -4.99 -19.93 -15.78
C LEU A 135 -3.79 -19.01 -16.05
N THR A 136 -3.96 -17.71 -15.80
CA THR A 136 -2.85 -16.78 -15.63
C THR A 136 -2.34 -16.93 -14.21
N THR A 137 -1.36 -17.80 -13.98
CA THR A 137 -0.65 -17.87 -12.70
C THR A 137 -0.01 -16.50 -12.45
N GLY A 138 -0.40 -15.80 -11.37
CA GLY A 138 0.16 -14.50 -11.02
C GLY A 138 -0.56 -13.25 -11.55
N SER A 139 -1.83 -13.32 -11.98
CA SER A 139 -2.55 -12.12 -12.42
C SER A 139 -3.17 -11.31 -11.27
N CYS A 140 -3.30 -10.00 -11.49
CA CYS A 140 -3.96 -9.09 -10.57
C CYS A 140 -5.03 -8.27 -11.28
N MET A 141 -6.27 -8.37 -10.81
CA MET A 141 -7.35 -7.51 -11.30
C MET A 141 -7.21 -6.12 -10.69
N VAL A 142 -7.21 -5.08 -11.53
CA VAL A 142 -7.24 -3.68 -11.08
C VAL A 142 -8.65 -3.15 -11.29
N ILE A 143 -9.29 -2.71 -10.20
CA ILE A 143 -10.67 -2.21 -10.20
C ILE A 143 -10.73 -0.84 -9.56
N ILE A 144 -11.73 -0.01 -9.89
CA ILE A 144 -11.91 1.25 -9.18
C ILE A 144 -12.28 0.99 -7.71
N ASN A 145 -11.84 1.87 -6.81
CA ASN A 145 -12.48 1.95 -5.52
C ASN A 145 -13.69 2.88 -5.64
N VAL A 146 -14.89 2.30 -5.65
CA VAL A 146 -16.17 3.06 -5.76
C VAL A 146 -16.38 4.08 -4.64
N SER A 147 -15.58 4.04 -3.58
CA SER A 147 -15.40 5.14 -2.63
C SER A 147 -13.96 5.62 -2.73
N PRO A 148 -13.64 6.63 -3.55
CA PRO A 148 -12.27 7.02 -3.82
C PRO A 148 -11.72 7.98 -2.74
N LEU A 149 -10.44 7.85 -2.41
CA LEU A 149 -9.73 8.71 -1.45
C LEU A 149 -9.16 9.90 -2.20
N GLU A 150 -8.52 9.58 -3.31
CA GLU A 150 -7.87 10.52 -4.20
C GLU A 150 -8.04 10.08 -5.66
N LEU A 151 -7.52 10.90 -6.59
CA LEU A 151 -7.40 10.55 -8.00
C LEU A 151 -6.73 9.17 -8.17
N GLY A 152 -7.33 8.35 -9.04
CA GLY A 152 -6.81 7.02 -9.36
C GLY A 152 -6.97 5.99 -8.25
N HIS A 153 -7.71 6.29 -7.16
CA HIS A 153 -7.94 5.30 -6.10
C HIS A 153 -8.61 4.05 -6.67
N SER A 154 -7.83 2.97 -6.70
CA SER A 154 -8.13 1.67 -7.26
C SER A 154 -7.77 0.58 -6.25
N LEU A 155 -8.25 -0.63 -6.50
CA LEU A 155 -7.93 -1.82 -5.73
C LEU A 155 -7.19 -2.81 -6.62
N LEU A 156 -6.08 -3.32 -6.11
CA LEU A 156 -5.29 -4.39 -6.71
C LEU A 156 -5.72 -5.69 -6.05
N VAL A 157 -6.40 -6.56 -6.80
CA VAL A 157 -6.97 -7.83 -6.32
C VAL A 157 -6.20 -8.97 -6.98
N PRO A 158 -5.14 -9.49 -6.33
CA PRO A 158 -4.36 -10.61 -6.85
C PRO A 158 -5.19 -11.89 -6.77
N GLU A 159 -5.13 -12.70 -7.84
CA GLU A 159 -5.76 -14.04 -7.90
C GLU A 159 -7.20 -14.07 -7.35
N PRO A 160 -8.10 -13.21 -7.85
CA PRO A 160 -9.45 -13.02 -7.29
C PRO A 160 -10.28 -14.32 -7.27
N ALA A 161 -10.02 -15.24 -8.20
CA ALA A 161 -10.67 -16.55 -8.25
C ALA A 161 -10.29 -17.46 -7.08
N GLN A 162 -9.10 -17.28 -6.49
CA GLN A 162 -8.61 -18.07 -5.36
C GLN A 162 -9.24 -17.67 -4.02
N CYS A 163 -9.95 -16.53 -3.98
CA CYS A 163 -10.70 -16.09 -2.80
C CYS A 163 -9.83 -16.02 -1.53
N HIS A 164 -8.59 -15.56 -1.65
CA HIS A 164 -7.69 -15.45 -0.51
C HIS A 164 -8.29 -14.54 0.57
N PRO A 165 -8.20 -14.91 1.86
CA PRO A 165 -8.52 -13.99 2.96
C PRO A 165 -7.60 -12.76 2.90
N GLN A 166 -7.96 -11.69 3.61
CA GLN A 166 -7.19 -10.43 3.65
C GLN A 166 -5.88 -10.59 4.47
N ILE A 167 -4.98 -11.42 3.95
CA ILE A 167 -3.65 -11.77 4.45
C ILE A 167 -2.70 -11.69 3.25
N LEU A 168 -1.57 -10.98 3.40
CA LEU A 168 -0.65 -10.75 2.29
C LEU A 168 -0.01 -12.05 1.80
N THR A 169 0.02 -12.23 0.48
CA THR A 169 0.79 -13.27 -0.20
C THR A 169 2.02 -12.66 -0.88
N PRO A 170 3.07 -13.45 -1.20
CA PRO A 170 4.22 -12.94 -1.93
C PRO A 170 3.84 -12.25 -3.25
N LEU A 171 2.87 -12.80 -3.98
CA LEU A 171 2.33 -12.20 -5.19
C LEU A 171 1.68 -10.84 -4.91
N ALA A 172 0.86 -10.73 -3.87
CA ALA A 172 0.19 -9.48 -3.50
C ALA A 172 1.21 -8.36 -3.20
N VAL A 173 2.27 -8.69 -2.47
CA VAL A 173 3.34 -7.73 -2.18
C VAL A 173 4.13 -7.37 -3.43
N GLN A 174 4.48 -8.38 -4.25
CA GLN A 174 5.19 -8.16 -5.51
C GLN A 174 4.41 -7.25 -6.45
N VAL A 175 3.12 -7.51 -6.68
CA VAL A 175 2.26 -6.67 -7.53
C VAL A 175 2.19 -5.24 -7.00
N GLY A 176 2.13 -5.06 -5.68
CA GLY A 176 2.22 -3.75 -5.05
C GLY A 176 3.52 -3.03 -5.41
N ILE A 177 4.67 -3.67 -5.21
CA ILE A 177 6.01 -3.13 -5.54
C ILE A 177 6.12 -2.82 -7.04
N ASP A 178 5.75 -3.78 -7.89
CA ASP A 178 5.80 -3.65 -9.35
C ASP A 178 4.98 -2.45 -9.82
N SER A 179 3.75 -2.29 -9.32
CA SER A 179 2.91 -1.13 -9.68
C SER A 179 3.52 0.21 -9.28
N VAL A 180 4.26 0.27 -8.17
CA VAL A 180 4.99 1.48 -7.76
C VAL A 180 6.18 1.75 -8.67
N PHE A 181 6.88 0.73 -9.16
CA PHE A 181 7.94 0.91 -10.16
C PHE A 181 7.41 1.19 -11.57
N LEU A 182 6.22 0.73 -11.93
CA LEU A 182 5.60 1.03 -13.22
C LEU A 182 5.15 2.50 -13.33
N SER A 183 4.90 3.18 -12.22
CA SER A 183 4.54 4.60 -12.18
C SER A 183 5.77 5.49 -12.36
N ALA A 184 5.67 6.49 -13.25
CA ALA A 184 6.62 7.60 -13.33
C ALA A 184 6.29 8.71 -12.32
N ASP A 185 5.08 8.70 -11.75
CA ASP A 185 4.65 9.65 -10.73
C ASP A 185 5.12 9.19 -9.33
N PRO A 186 5.97 9.97 -8.62
CA PRO A 186 6.42 9.64 -7.26
C PRO A 186 5.28 9.66 -6.22
N GLY A 187 4.14 10.26 -6.57
CA GLY A 187 2.92 10.30 -5.77
C GLY A 187 2.03 9.05 -5.88
N TYR A 188 2.31 8.12 -6.79
CA TYR A 188 1.61 6.84 -6.82
C TYR A 188 2.05 5.95 -5.66
N ARG A 189 1.08 5.45 -4.90
CA ARG A 189 1.31 4.74 -3.65
C ARG A 189 0.39 3.55 -3.55
N VAL A 190 0.89 2.52 -2.88
CA VAL A 190 0.14 1.30 -2.61
C VAL A 190 0.06 1.06 -1.11
N GLY A 191 -1.06 0.57 -0.61
CA GLY A 191 -1.13 0.14 0.78
C GLY A 191 -2.09 -1.00 1.03
N PHE A 192 -1.94 -1.61 2.18
CA PHE A 192 -2.71 -2.75 2.62
C PHE A 192 -3.14 -2.54 4.07
N ASN A 193 -4.39 -2.91 4.34
CA ASN A 193 -4.93 -3.01 5.69
C ASN A 193 -5.22 -4.49 5.94
N SER A 194 -4.67 -5.06 7.01
CA SER A 194 -5.12 -6.37 7.49
C SER A 194 -6.50 -6.27 8.16
N LEU A 195 -7.14 -7.41 8.35
CA LEU A 195 -8.28 -7.53 9.26
C LEU A 195 -7.87 -7.03 10.66
N GLY A 196 -8.75 -6.29 11.34
CA GLY A 196 -8.40 -5.62 12.61
C GLY A 196 -7.59 -4.32 12.45
N ALA A 197 -7.07 -4.02 11.25
CA ALA A 197 -6.36 -2.79 10.91
C ALA A 197 -7.16 -1.88 9.97
N PHE A 198 -8.48 -1.83 10.15
CA PHE A 198 -9.46 -1.11 9.33
C PHE A 198 -9.71 -1.64 7.89
N ALA A 199 -9.28 -2.85 7.54
CA ALA A 199 -9.83 -3.54 6.37
C ALA A 199 -11.36 -3.63 6.46
N SER A 200 -12.05 -3.50 5.32
CA SER A 200 -13.53 -3.49 5.28
C SER A 200 -14.13 -4.72 4.60
N VAL A 201 -13.31 -5.47 3.87
CA VAL A 201 -13.69 -6.66 3.08
C VAL A 201 -12.63 -7.72 3.36
N ASN A 202 -13.08 -8.93 3.72
CA ASN A 202 -12.21 -10.10 3.80
C ASN A 202 -12.10 -10.77 2.42
N HIS A 203 -11.32 -10.17 1.52
CA HIS A 203 -10.90 -10.72 0.22
C HIS A 203 -9.63 -9.97 -0.17
N LEU A 204 -8.51 -10.66 -0.33
CA LEU A 204 -7.19 -10.07 -0.52
C LEU A 204 -7.19 -8.93 -1.55
N HIS A 205 -6.88 -7.73 -1.09
CA HIS A 205 -6.72 -6.55 -1.93
C HIS A 205 -5.72 -5.57 -1.32
N LEU A 206 -5.04 -4.83 -2.20
CA LEU A 206 -4.29 -3.62 -1.88
C LEU A 206 -5.02 -2.41 -2.46
N HIS A 207 -4.71 -1.23 -1.92
CA HIS A 207 -5.17 0.07 -2.40
C HIS A 207 -4.06 0.71 -3.22
N GLY A 208 -4.35 1.20 -4.43
CA GLY A 208 -3.46 2.05 -5.22
C GLY A 208 -4.07 3.43 -5.42
N TYR A 209 -3.32 4.52 -5.26
CA TYR A 209 -3.82 5.88 -5.48
C TYR A 209 -2.68 6.89 -5.71
N TYR A 210 -3.01 8.05 -6.27
CA TYR A 210 -2.06 9.15 -6.45
C TYR A 210 -2.25 10.19 -5.36
N LEU A 211 -1.18 10.68 -4.76
CA LEU A 211 -1.21 11.88 -3.92
C LEU A 211 -0.07 12.81 -4.33
N ASN A 212 -0.42 13.98 -4.85
CA ASN A 212 0.53 15.00 -5.27
C ASN A 212 1.06 15.85 -4.10
N HIS A 213 1.40 15.18 -2.98
CA HIS A 213 2.05 15.77 -1.82
C HIS A 213 3.09 14.80 -1.30
N THR A 214 4.29 15.31 -1.00
CA THR A 214 5.34 14.53 -0.34
C THR A 214 4.87 14.10 1.05
N LEU A 215 5.14 12.85 1.43
CA LEU A 215 4.97 12.39 2.81
C LEU A 215 6.33 12.19 3.47
N ARG A 216 6.41 12.47 4.78
CA ARG A 216 7.61 12.28 5.61
C ARG A 216 8.28 10.92 5.40
N LEU A 217 7.48 9.86 5.29
CA LEU A 217 7.94 8.47 5.14
C LEU A 217 8.90 8.27 3.94
N GLU A 218 8.78 9.11 2.91
CA GLU A 218 9.61 9.00 1.70
C GLU A 218 11.09 9.18 1.99
N TRP A 219 11.44 9.89 3.07
CA TRP A 219 12.82 10.17 3.42
C TRP A 219 13.12 9.98 4.91
N ALA A 220 12.10 9.79 5.76
CA ALA A 220 12.22 9.65 7.21
C ALA A 220 13.45 8.83 7.65
N PRO A 221 14.19 9.28 8.69
CA PRO A 221 15.40 8.58 9.13
C PRO A 221 15.11 7.14 9.55
N THR A 222 16.10 6.28 9.33
CA THR A 222 16.00 4.84 9.55
C THR A 222 17.21 4.31 10.26
N GLU A 223 17.03 3.29 11.09
CA GLU A 223 18.11 2.50 11.68
C GLU A 223 18.11 1.07 11.14
N PRO A 224 19.28 0.46 10.88
CA PRO A 224 19.37 -0.92 10.43
C PRO A 224 18.89 -1.92 11.50
N LEU A 225 18.10 -2.91 11.07
CA LEU A 225 17.74 -4.07 11.92
C LEU A 225 18.41 -5.35 11.40
N VAL A 226 18.17 -5.70 10.13
CA VAL A 226 18.76 -6.87 9.46
C VAL A 226 19.18 -6.45 8.04
N PRO A 227 20.33 -5.77 7.88
CA PRO A 227 20.76 -5.17 6.61
C PRO A 227 20.84 -6.14 5.44
N GLU A 228 21.22 -7.39 5.68
CA GLU A 228 21.29 -8.47 4.70
C GLU A 228 19.92 -8.86 4.13
N LYS A 229 18.83 -8.51 4.81
CA LYS A 229 17.44 -8.64 4.35
C LYS A 229 16.82 -7.30 3.98
N CYS A 230 17.63 -6.24 3.91
CA CYS A 230 17.20 -4.86 3.69
C CYS A 230 16.10 -4.40 4.66
N LEU A 231 16.14 -4.88 5.91
CA LEU A 231 15.19 -4.55 6.96
C LEU A 231 15.76 -3.48 7.91
N TYR A 232 14.96 -2.45 8.15
CA TYR A 232 15.25 -1.28 8.95
C TYR A 232 14.06 -0.96 9.86
N GLN A 233 14.25 -0.02 10.79
CA GLN A 233 13.16 0.64 11.50
C GLN A 233 13.12 2.13 11.18
N LEU A 234 11.92 2.72 11.14
CA LEU A 234 11.74 4.18 11.18
C LEU A 234 11.97 4.67 12.61
N THR A 235 12.75 5.75 12.77
CA THR A 235 13.04 6.33 14.10
C THR A 235 12.02 7.38 14.54
N GLY A 236 11.28 7.96 13.59
CA GLY A 236 10.22 8.93 13.86
C GLY A 236 8.89 8.27 14.24
N PHE A 237 7.99 9.07 14.80
CA PHE A 237 6.63 8.64 15.11
C PHE A 237 5.74 8.61 13.84
N PRO A 238 4.89 7.58 13.63
CA PRO A 238 4.87 6.32 14.38
C PRO A 238 5.98 5.37 13.92
N ARG A 239 6.56 4.63 14.88
CA ARG A 239 7.60 3.62 14.60
C ARG A 239 7.06 2.52 13.69
N ALA A 240 7.89 2.06 12.76
CA ALA A 240 7.52 1.06 11.78
C ALA A 240 8.74 0.21 11.41
N PHE A 241 8.50 -1.03 11.01
CA PHE A 241 9.48 -1.75 10.21
C PHE A 241 9.50 -1.17 8.80
N MET A 242 10.66 -1.11 8.17
CA MET A 242 10.84 -0.60 6.82
C MET A 242 11.73 -1.53 6.01
N ILE A 243 11.24 -1.96 4.84
CA ILE A 243 12.02 -2.70 3.86
C ILE A 243 12.28 -1.79 2.65
N TYR A 244 13.51 -1.78 2.15
CA TYR A 244 13.89 -0.98 0.98
C TYR A 244 14.31 -1.85 -0.20
N THR A 245 13.87 -1.49 -1.41
CA THR A 245 14.28 -2.15 -2.66
C THR A 245 14.44 -1.13 -3.80
N GLU A 246 15.44 -1.31 -4.65
CA GLU A 246 15.64 -0.51 -5.89
C GLU A 246 15.09 -1.21 -7.15
N GLY A 247 14.36 -2.32 -6.97
CA GLY A 247 13.60 -2.96 -8.06
C GLY A 247 14.35 -4.04 -8.83
N GLN A 248 15.54 -4.45 -8.39
CA GLN A 248 16.33 -5.50 -9.08
C GLN A 248 15.67 -6.88 -8.98
N ASP A 249 15.21 -7.23 -7.78
CA ASP A 249 14.33 -8.37 -7.58
C ASP A 249 13.25 -8.05 -6.52
N PRO A 250 12.06 -7.60 -6.94
CA PRO A 250 10.93 -7.34 -6.04
C PRO A 250 10.55 -8.56 -5.17
N ARG A 251 10.84 -9.80 -5.61
CA ARG A 251 10.48 -11.03 -4.90
C ARG A 251 11.22 -11.18 -3.57
N VAL A 252 12.44 -10.66 -3.48
CA VAL A 252 13.21 -10.68 -2.22
C VAL A 252 12.52 -9.81 -1.18
N ALA A 253 12.18 -8.56 -1.53
CA ALA A 253 11.44 -7.67 -0.65
C ALA A 253 10.04 -8.21 -0.32
N ALA A 254 9.36 -8.83 -1.29
CA ALA A 254 8.08 -9.48 -1.06
C ALA A 254 8.18 -10.64 -0.06
N THR A 255 9.21 -11.48 -0.19
CA THR A 255 9.45 -12.60 0.72
C THR A 255 9.71 -12.13 2.15
N VAL A 256 10.56 -11.10 2.34
CA VAL A 256 10.85 -10.55 3.67
C VAL A 256 9.60 -9.89 4.28
N THR A 257 8.85 -9.15 3.46
CA THR A 257 7.58 -8.52 3.87
C THR A 257 6.58 -9.57 4.34
N CYS A 258 6.35 -10.62 3.54
CA CYS A 258 5.43 -11.70 3.90
C CYS A 258 5.86 -12.42 5.17
N LYS A 259 7.13 -12.81 5.30
CA LYS A 259 7.63 -13.44 6.54
C LYS A 259 7.37 -12.58 7.77
N LEU A 260 7.62 -11.28 7.69
CA LEU A 260 7.35 -10.37 8.79
C LEU A 260 5.85 -10.31 9.09
N THR A 261 4.99 -10.13 8.07
CA THR A 261 3.55 -10.06 8.28
C THR A 261 2.95 -11.39 8.73
N ASP A 262 3.52 -12.53 8.35
CA ASP A 262 3.13 -13.86 8.81
C ASP A 262 3.36 -14.01 10.32
N ILE A 263 4.49 -13.51 10.84
CA ILE A 263 4.73 -13.43 12.29
C ILE A 263 3.63 -12.61 12.98
N LEU A 264 3.26 -11.46 12.40
CA LEU A 264 2.17 -10.62 12.97
C LEU A 264 0.82 -11.34 12.93
N VAL A 265 0.50 -12.01 11.82
CA VAL A 265 -0.72 -12.79 11.63
C VAL A 265 -0.76 -13.95 12.64
N ASP A 266 0.35 -14.66 12.83
CA ASP A 266 0.49 -15.76 13.80
C ASP A 266 0.29 -15.32 15.24
N ARG A 267 0.74 -14.11 15.57
CA ARG A 267 0.50 -13.46 16.85
C ARG A 267 -0.87 -12.79 16.97
N ASN A 268 -1.71 -12.85 15.93
CA ASN A 268 -2.97 -12.11 15.86
C ASN A 268 -2.79 -10.60 16.15
N ILE A 269 -1.72 -10.03 15.59
CA ILE A 269 -1.41 -8.59 15.59
C ILE A 269 -1.88 -7.95 14.28
N ALA A 270 -2.76 -6.97 14.41
CA ALA A 270 -3.23 -6.18 13.29
C ALA A 270 -2.08 -5.33 12.75
N HIS A 271 -2.06 -5.12 11.45
CA HIS A 271 -1.00 -4.37 10.78
C HIS A 271 -1.46 -3.65 9.52
N ASN A 272 -0.78 -2.56 9.21
CA ASN A 272 -0.90 -1.80 7.97
C ASN A 272 0.42 -1.86 7.20
N VAL A 273 0.36 -1.92 5.88
CA VAL A 273 1.54 -1.85 4.99
C VAL A 273 1.36 -0.69 4.02
N PHE A 274 2.43 0.05 3.74
CA PHE A 274 2.42 1.16 2.80
C PHE A 274 3.69 1.18 1.97
N MET A 275 3.54 1.34 0.67
CA MET A 275 4.59 1.30 -0.34
C MET A 275 4.60 2.63 -1.08
N SER A 276 5.76 3.29 -1.09
CA SER A 276 5.96 4.56 -1.78
C SER A 276 7.36 4.63 -2.34
N ARG A 277 7.54 5.37 -3.44
CA ARG A 277 8.86 5.80 -3.88
C ARG A 277 9.55 6.55 -2.74
N GLY A 278 10.82 6.28 -2.49
CA GLY A 278 11.54 6.77 -1.32
C GLY A 278 13.04 6.94 -1.55
N CYS A 279 13.67 7.71 -0.67
CA CYS A 279 15.13 7.77 -0.53
C CYS A 279 15.66 6.44 0.02
N PRO A 280 16.90 6.06 -0.29
CA PRO A 280 17.54 4.95 0.41
C PRO A 280 17.57 5.20 1.93
N PRO A 281 17.68 4.14 2.75
CA PRO A 281 17.88 4.27 4.19
C PRO A 281 19.17 5.04 4.48
N SER A 282 19.17 5.83 5.57
CA SER A 282 20.33 6.63 5.97
C SER A 282 21.55 5.72 6.20
N SER A 283 22.68 6.02 5.55
CA SER A 283 23.93 5.30 5.78
C SER A 283 24.62 5.84 7.03
N ASN A 284 25.04 4.96 7.93
CA ASN A 284 25.79 5.30 9.17
C ASN A 284 27.15 6.01 8.95
N ASN A 285 27.51 6.37 7.71
CA ASN A 285 28.83 6.91 7.35
C ASN A 285 28.89 8.43 7.15
N SER A 286 27.82 9.18 7.39
CA SER A 286 27.89 10.64 7.43
C SER A 286 27.88 11.15 8.86
N SER A 287 28.97 10.90 9.58
CA SER A 287 29.39 11.74 10.71
C SER A 287 29.84 13.10 10.17
N SER A 288 28.88 13.91 9.73
CA SER A 288 29.09 15.33 9.49
C SER A 288 27.87 16.06 10.02
N SER A 289 28.02 16.55 11.25
CA SER A 289 27.23 17.63 11.83
C SER A 289 27.21 18.82 10.87
N SER A 290 26.09 19.06 10.18
CA SER A 290 25.55 20.39 9.86
C SER A 290 24.41 20.30 8.84
N SER A 291 23.30 20.96 9.19
CA SER A 291 22.15 21.33 8.35
C SER A 291 21.27 20.21 7.80
N GLU A 292 19.96 20.42 7.96
CA GLU A 292 18.87 19.84 7.19
C GLU A 292 19.14 20.00 5.69
N ALA A 293 20.00 19.15 5.13
CA ALA A 293 20.14 19.06 3.69
C ALA A 293 18.79 18.63 3.13
N VAL A 294 18.17 19.50 2.32
CA VAL A 294 16.94 19.20 1.59
C VAL A 294 17.08 17.79 1.01
N PRO A 295 16.18 16.84 1.36
CA PRO A 295 16.26 15.50 0.82
C PRO A 295 16.32 15.60 -0.69
N SER A 296 17.38 15.05 -1.31
CA SER A 296 17.50 14.99 -2.78
C SER A 296 16.13 14.64 -3.37
N GLY A 297 15.65 15.38 -4.36
CA GLY A 297 14.34 15.10 -4.97
C GLY A 297 14.27 13.71 -5.63
N LEU A 298 15.41 13.08 -5.88
CA LEU A 298 15.52 11.77 -6.49
C LEU A 298 14.98 10.67 -5.56
N ARG A 299 14.15 9.78 -6.12
CA ARG A 299 13.67 8.55 -5.50
C ARG A 299 14.08 7.40 -6.41
N ARG A 300 14.93 6.50 -5.90
CA ARG A 300 15.47 5.36 -6.66
C ARG A 300 14.73 4.05 -6.33
N GLY A 301 14.28 3.91 -5.09
CA GLY A 301 13.65 2.70 -4.61
C GLY A 301 12.24 2.89 -4.06
N VAL A 302 11.71 1.80 -3.53
CA VAL A 302 10.45 1.72 -2.81
C VAL A 302 10.74 1.46 -1.34
N ARG A 303 10.15 2.27 -0.47
CA ARG A 303 10.08 2.01 0.98
C ARG A 303 8.76 1.30 1.25
N ILE A 304 8.84 0.14 1.88
CA ILE A 304 7.71 -0.68 2.33
C ILE A 304 7.66 -0.57 3.85
N CYS A 305 6.77 0.26 4.35
CA CYS A 305 6.59 0.49 5.77
C CYS A 305 5.50 -0.43 6.33
N ILE A 306 5.76 -1.06 7.47
CA ILE A 306 4.85 -2.00 8.13
C ILE A 306 4.67 -1.54 9.57
N TRP A 307 3.43 -1.23 9.93
CA TRP A 307 3.05 -0.83 11.29
C TRP A 307 2.24 -1.92 11.96
N PRO A 308 2.86 -2.68 12.89
CA PRO A 308 2.12 -3.45 13.89
C PRO A 308 1.31 -2.50 14.77
N ARG A 309 0.11 -2.92 15.17
CA ARG A 309 -0.82 -2.02 15.86
C ARG A 309 -1.83 -2.80 16.69
N VAL A 310 -2.47 -2.07 17.59
CA VAL A 310 -3.60 -2.56 18.38
C VAL A 310 -4.76 -2.90 17.43
N SER A 311 -5.25 -4.13 17.56
CA SER A 311 -6.37 -4.65 16.78
C SER A 311 -7.67 -3.96 17.14
N CYS A 312 -8.42 -3.52 16.12
CA CYS A 312 -9.74 -2.93 16.28
C CYS A 312 -10.80 -3.87 15.73
N PHE A 313 -11.50 -4.56 16.65
CA PHE A 313 -12.66 -5.39 16.34
C PHE A 313 -13.93 -4.68 16.82
N GLY A 314 -15.01 -4.73 16.04
CA GLY A 314 -16.30 -4.12 16.41
C GLY A 314 -16.53 -2.67 15.94
N ALA A 315 -17.43 -1.96 16.63
CA ALA A 315 -17.84 -0.60 16.29
C ALA A 315 -16.67 0.37 16.44
N LYS A 316 -16.36 1.10 15.36
CA LYS A 316 -15.25 2.04 15.30
C LYS A 316 -15.61 3.27 16.13
N GLU A 317 -14.74 3.68 17.05
CA GLU A 317 -14.86 4.98 17.72
C GLU A 317 -14.94 6.10 16.69
N GLU A 318 -15.76 7.12 16.98
CA GLU A 318 -15.88 8.33 16.18
C GLU A 318 -14.66 9.22 16.45
N SER A 319 -13.56 8.95 15.74
CA SER A 319 -12.44 9.89 15.62
C SER A 319 -12.51 10.67 14.30
N ALA A 320 -11.84 11.82 14.28
CA ALA A 320 -11.71 12.72 13.13
C ALA A 320 -11.40 12.01 11.79
N PHE A 321 -10.53 11.00 11.86
CA PHE A 321 -10.19 10.07 10.80
C PHE A 321 -10.02 8.66 11.39
N ASN A 322 -10.10 7.60 10.57
CA ASN A 322 -9.76 6.26 11.06
C ASN A 322 -8.28 6.02 10.81
N VAL A 323 -7.51 5.57 11.79
CA VAL A 323 -6.06 5.35 11.63
C VAL A 323 -5.78 4.06 10.87
N ALA A 324 -5.93 4.08 9.54
CA ALA A 324 -5.62 3.00 8.62
C ALA A 324 -4.25 3.25 7.96
N LEU A 325 -4.00 2.70 6.77
CA LEU A 325 -2.73 2.88 6.06
C LEU A 325 -2.38 4.33 5.72
N CYS A 326 -3.35 5.17 5.34
CA CYS A 326 -3.05 6.53 4.87
C CYS A 326 -2.59 7.40 6.03
N GLU A 327 -3.27 7.27 7.16
CA GLU A 327 -3.08 8.12 8.33
C GLU A 327 -1.74 7.82 9.00
N LEU A 328 -1.35 6.54 9.05
CA LEU A 328 -0.03 6.12 9.52
C LEU A 328 1.10 6.60 8.60
N ALA A 329 0.82 6.74 7.30
CA ALA A 329 1.74 7.31 6.32
C ALA A 329 1.80 8.85 6.37
N GLY A 330 0.88 9.51 7.07
CA GLY A 330 0.80 10.98 7.18
C GLY A 330 -0.20 11.65 6.23
N HIS A 331 -1.01 10.88 5.50
CA HIS A 331 -2.14 11.38 4.73
C HIS A 331 -3.44 11.21 5.52
N LEU A 332 -4.09 12.32 5.87
CA LEU A 332 -5.20 12.37 6.82
C LEU A 332 -6.53 12.76 6.13
N PRO A 333 -7.34 11.79 5.68
CA PRO A 333 -8.66 12.05 5.13
C PRO A 333 -9.70 12.30 6.25
N PHE A 334 -9.99 13.57 6.51
CA PHE A 334 -11.01 14.03 7.45
C PHE A 334 -12.42 13.87 6.89
N LYS A 335 -13.36 13.57 7.77
CA LYS A 335 -14.78 13.32 7.41
C LYS A 335 -15.71 14.46 7.81
N ASN A 336 -15.25 15.39 8.63
CA ASN A 336 -16.02 16.55 9.07
C ASN A 336 -15.13 17.81 9.06
N ARG A 337 -15.77 18.96 8.99
CA ARG A 337 -15.10 20.26 8.80
C ARG A 337 -14.50 20.82 10.10
N GLU A 338 -15.06 20.48 11.25
CA GLU A 338 -14.62 20.97 12.57
C GLU A 338 -13.23 20.39 12.88
N ASP A 339 -13.11 19.07 12.92
CA ASP A 339 -11.85 18.38 13.17
C ASP A 339 -10.79 18.75 12.12
N PHE A 340 -11.19 18.87 10.84
CA PHE A 340 -10.27 19.27 9.77
C PHE A 340 -9.66 20.66 9.99
N LYS A 341 -10.41 21.59 10.57
CA LYS A 341 -9.94 22.97 10.81
C LYS A 341 -9.07 23.06 12.05
N ASP A 342 -9.50 22.42 13.14
CA ASP A 342 -8.99 22.72 14.47
C ASP A 342 -7.82 21.83 14.89
N ILE A 343 -7.68 20.64 14.27
CA ILE A 343 -6.60 19.72 14.62
C ILE A 343 -5.23 20.28 14.24
N ASP A 344 -4.25 20.02 15.09
CA ASP A 344 -2.83 20.27 14.88
C ASP A 344 -2.03 18.95 14.87
N GLU A 345 -0.72 19.05 14.73
CA GLU A 345 0.16 17.87 14.69
C GLU A 345 0.10 17.04 15.97
N ASP A 346 0.00 17.68 17.14
CA ASP A 346 -0.06 16.98 18.42
C ASP A 346 -1.38 16.24 18.59
N GLY A 347 -2.50 16.83 18.14
CA GLY A 347 -3.80 16.16 18.07
C GLY A 347 -3.77 14.94 17.15
N VAL A 348 -3.11 15.03 15.99
CA VAL A 348 -2.92 13.87 15.09
C VAL A 348 -2.12 12.78 15.79
N LYS A 349 -0.98 13.13 16.40
CA LYS A 349 -0.13 12.17 17.12
C LYS A 349 -0.89 11.49 18.27
N ALA A 350 -1.67 12.25 19.03
CA ALA A 350 -2.52 11.73 20.09
C ALA A 350 -3.55 10.71 19.57
N ILE A 351 -4.20 10.98 18.43
CA ILE A 351 -5.14 10.02 17.81
C ILE A 351 -4.42 8.75 17.35
N VAL A 352 -3.28 8.89 16.66
CA VAL A 352 -2.49 7.77 16.11
C VAL A 352 -1.92 6.89 17.23
N GLN A 353 -1.46 7.50 18.32
CA GLN A 353 -0.87 6.81 19.48
C GLN A 353 -1.80 5.77 20.10
N ARG A 354 -3.13 5.96 20.00
CA ARG A 354 -4.13 5.01 20.50
C ARG A 354 -4.17 3.70 19.72
N TYR A 355 -3.62 3.68 18.51
CA TYR A 355 -3.67 2.52 17.63
C TYR A 355 -2.31 1.87 17.46
N VAL A 356 -1.20 2.60 17.56
CA VAL A 356 0.14 2.01 17.42
C VAL A 356 0.67 1.50 18.75
N PHE A 357 1.62 0.57 18.69
CA PHE A 357 2.32 0.08 19.87
C PHE A 357 3.14 1.20 20.54
N ASN A 358 3.29 1.10 21.86
CA ASN A 358 4.25 1.93 22.58
C ASN A 358 5.70 1.44 22.32
N ASP A 359 6.68 2.22 22.76
CA ASP A 359 8.10 1.93 22.48
C ASP A 359 8.57 0.57 23.00
N GLN A 360 8.08 0.13 24.16
CA GLN A 360 8.45 -1.16 24.73
C GLN A 360 7.83 -2.31 23.94
N GLU A 361 6.52 -2.24 23.67
CA GLU A 361 5.80 -3.23 22.85
C GLU A 361 6.42 -3.39 21.46
N PHE A 362 6.79 -2.27 20.82
CA PHE A 362 7.46 -2.29 19.53
C PHE A 362 8.86 -2.91 19.63
N SER A 363 9.64 -2.56 20.67
CA SER A 363 10.99 -3.08 20.87
C SER A 363 11.00 -4.59 21.14
N ASP A 364 10.04 -5.09 21.92
CA ASP A 364 9.89 -6.52 22.20
C ASP A 364 9.54 -7.29 20.92
N LEU A 365 8.57 -6.79 20.14
CA LEU A 365 8.22 -7.38 18.84
C LEU A 365 9.38 -7.31 17.86
N GLN A 366 10.14 -6.22 17.85
CA GLN A 366 11.32 -6.07 17.00
C GLN A 366 12.36 -7.14 17.29
N GLN A 367 12.67 -7.43 18.56
CA GLN A 367 13.62 -8.48 18.94
C GLN A 367 13.16 -9.85 18.44
N GLU A 368 11.87 -10.15 18.58
CA GLU A 368 11.29 -11.41 18.08
C GLU A 368 11.39 -11.52 16.55
N VAL A 369 10.99 -10.48 15.82
CA VAL A 369 11.03 -10.46 14.34
C VAL A 369 12.46 -10.64 13.84
N VAL A 370 13.43 -9.94 14.46
CA VAL A 370 14.85 -10.09 14.12
C VAL A 370 15.33 -11.50 14.39
N GLY A 371 15.02 -12.08 15.56
CA GLY A 371 15.38 -13.44 15.91
C GLY A 371 14.90 -14.47 14.88
N GLN A 372 13.60 -14.46 14.58
CA GLN A 372 13.01 -15.41 13.63
C GLN A 372 13.52 -15.23 12.19
N LEU A 373 13.75 -13.98 11.75
CA LEU A 373 14.28 -13.75 10.40
C LEU A 373 15.73 -14.22 10.25
N CYS A 374 16.53 -14.15 11.31
CA CYS A 374 17.94 -14.58 11.33
C CYS A 374 18.08 -16.11 11.45
N GLU A 375 17.22 -16.78 12.23
CA GLU A 375 17.28 -18.24 12.44
C GLU A 375 17.08 -19.07 11.16
N VAL A 376 16.34 -18.55 10.18
CA VAL A 376 16.06 -19.25 8.90
C VAL A 376 17.33 -19.46 8.04
N ASN A 377 18.47 -18.83 8.38
CA ASN A 377 19.75 -19.08 7.71
C ASN A 377 20.60 -20.17 8.41
N GLY A 378 20.15 -20.71 9.54
CA GLY A 378 20.82 -21.75 10.31
C GLY A 378 20.19 -23.12 10.09
N VAL A 379 20.38 -23.72 8.91
CA VAL A 379 20.25 -25.18 8.81
C VAL A 379 21.46 -25.78 9.53
N LYS A 380 21.21 -26.37 10.70
CA LYS A 380 22.11 -27.35 11.31
C LYS A 380 22.10 -28.65 10.52
#